data_AF-A0A7S2PG71-F1
#
_entry.id   AF-A0A7S2PG71-F1
#
_cell.length_a   1.000
_cell.length_b   1.000
_cell.length_c   1.000
_cell.angle_alpha   90.00
_cell.angle_beta   90.00
_cell.angle_gamma   90.00
#
_symmetry.space_group_name_H-M   'P 1'
#
loop_
_entity.id
_entity.type
_entity.pdbx_description
1 polymer ?
#
loop_
_entity_poly.entity_id
_entity_poly.type
_entity_poly.pdbx_seq_one_letter_code
_entity_poly.pdbx_strand_id
1 'polypeptide(L)'
;NNNNFLNQLLSSSSGSTVNNTDGGGISESSVSGVNGNKYASIIQMAFLLYLGEYVHARHLWRRHRSNNTSSTSDDESNQLSMFWTAAKYCYLWNTGGMSSSLNSTDDDESSNLPYSTLMLRSLQSNVESSLEPLATYSKELVSIFRYRVNDRLRSSFDDIREDEFMLRMNLSSDSGDDVFGRYGWQRAPGDVSHLVPNQEWKSPVDVGGGGNSAMSTDGDRIHQLSEVVMFLEQTKMNA
;
A
#
# COMPACT_ATOMS: atom_id res chain seq x y z
N ASN A 1 -15.92 2.79 -7.12
CA ASN A 1 -14.95 3.35 -8.11
C ASN A 1 -13.60 2.61 -8.19
N ASN A 2 -13.40 1.45 -7.55
CA ASN A 2 -12.10 0.74 -7.56
C ASN A 2 -11.70 0.13 -8.92
N ASN A 3 -12.65 -0.05 -9.84
CA ASN A 3 -12.39 -0.67 -11.15
C ASN A 3 -11.52 0.22 -12.05
N ASN A 4 -11.58 1.55 -11.90
CA ASN A 4 -10.76 2.44 -12.72
C ASN A 4 -9.29 2.43 -12.32
N PHE A 5 -9.00 2.26 -11.03
CA PHE A 5 -7.63 2.19 -10.51
C PHE A 5 -6.91 0.96 -11.06
N LEU A 6 -7.50 -0.23 -10.91
CA LEU A 6 -6.92 -1.49 -11.42
C LEU A 6 -6.80 -1.48 -12.95
N ASN A 7 -7.78 -0.93 -13.67
CA ASN A 7 -7.71 -0.84 -15.13
C ASN A 7 -6.61 0.12 -15.61
N GLN A 8 -6.45 1.27 -14.95
CA GLN A 8 -5.39 2.23 -15.28
C GLN A 8 -4.01 1.65 -14.96
N LEU A 9 -3.91 0.88 -13.88
CA LEU A 9 -2.72 0.17 -13.43
C LEU A 9 -2.30 -1.00 -14.35
N LEU A 10 -3.24 -1.84 -14.79
CA LEU A 10 -2.99 -2.97 -15.70
C LEU A 10 -2.66 -2.51 -17.12
N SER A 11 -3.25 -1.39 -17.56
CA SER A 11 -2.97 -0.78 -18.86
C SER A 11 -1.52 -0.30 -18.99
N SER A 12 -0.87 0.08 -17.88
CA SER A 12 0.54 0.49 -17.86
C SER A 12 1.53 -0.69 -17.87
N SER A 13 1.06 -1.91 -17.60
CA SER A 13 1.89 -3.13 -17.50
C SER A 13 2.02 -3.90 -18.83
N SER A 14 1.11 -3.68 -19.78
CA SER A 14 0.92 -4.58 -20.94
C SER A 14 1.75 -4.22 -22.18
N GLY A 15 2.89 -3.54 -22.03
CA GLY A 15 3.73 -3.07 -23.14
C GLY A 15 5.08 -3.79 -23.26
N SER A 16 5.11 -5.12 -23.36
CA SER A 16 6.34 -5.87 -23.69
C SER A 16 6.13 -6.80 -24.87
N THR A 17 6.22 -6.26 -26.09
CA THR A 17 6.32 -7.07 -27.31
C THR A 17 7.78 -7.45 -27.52
N VAL A 18 8.08 -8.74 -27.41
CA VAL A 18 9.38 -9.33 -27.79
C VAL A 18 9.41 -9.44 -29.31
N ASN A 19 10.17 -8.57 -29.98
CA ASN A 19 10.47 -8.74 -31.40
C ASN A 19 11.82 -9.45 -31.56
N ASN A 20 11.75 -10.76 -31.84
CA ASN A 20 12.82 -11.49 -32.49
C ASN A 20 12.76 -11.17 -33.99
N THR A 21 13.76 -10.46 -34.53
CA THR A 21 14.11 -10.59 -35.95
C THR A 21 15.56 -10.19 -36.19
N ASP A 22 16.24 -11.13 -36.81
CA ASP A 22 17.59 -11.11 -37.37
C ASP A 22 17.67 -10.23 -38.64
N GLY A 23 18.85 -9.66 -38.90
CA GLY A 23 19.29 -9.22 -40.23
C GLY A 23 19.00 -7.78 -40.71
N GLY A 24 20.09 -7.03 -40.96
CA GLY A 24 20.21 -6.14 -42.13
C GLY A 24 19.76 -4.68 -41.97
N GLY A 25 20.70 -3.75 -42.07
CA GLY A 25 20.49 -2.33 -41.83
C GLY A 25 19.74 -1.56 -42.91
N ILE A 26 18.94 -0.59 -42.46
CA ILE A 26 18.63 0.67 -43.16
C ILE A 26 18.21 1.68 -42.08
N SER A 27 18.84 2.86 -42.09
CA SER A 27 18.56 3.97 -41.18
C SER A 27 17.19 4.57 -41.48
N GLU A 28 16.16 4.09 -40.79
CA GLU A 28 14.88 4.80 -40.67
C GLU A 28 14.75 5.37 -39.26
N SER A 29 14.41 6.65 -39.19
CA SER A 29 14.19 7.40 -37.96
C SER A 29 13.21 6.66 -37.07
N SER A 30 13.73 6.02 -36.01
CA SER A 30 12.92 5.35 -35.01
C SER A 30 11.99 6.37 -34.37
N VAL A 31 10.69 6.21 -34.61
CA VAL A 31 9.64 6.77 -33.78
C VAL A 31 10.03 6.54 -32.33
N SER A 32 10.22 7.65 -31.60
CA SER A 32 10.65 7.67 -30.20
C SER A 32 9.84 6.65 -29.40
N GLY A 33 10.51 5.58 -28.98
CA GLY A 33 9.90 4.48 -28.25
C GLY A 33 9.22 4.99 -26.99
N VAL A 34 7.98 4.55 -26.78
CA VAL A 34 7.19 4.82 -25.57
C VAL A 34 8.04 4.49 -24.34
N ASN A 35 8.13 5.45 -23.40
CA ASN A 35 8.81 5.40 -22.11
C ASN A 35 8.24 4.32 -21.13
N GLY A 36 7.92 3.11 -21.60
CA GLY A 36 7.28 2.05 -20.82
C GLY A 36 8.10 1.54 -19.63
N ASN A 37 9.41 1.82 -19.60
CA ASN A 37 10.30 1.36 -18.53
C ASN A 37 10.66 2.41 -17.47
N LYS A 38 10.40 3.71 -17.68
CA LYS A 38 10.91 4.77 -16.78
C LYS A 38 10.28 4.74 -15.37
N TYR A 39 9.05 4.24 -15.26
CA TYR A 39 8.30 4.27 -14.01
C TYR A 39 7.82 2.89 -13.57
N ALA A 40 8.33 1.82 -14.18
CA ALA A 40 7.91 0.45 -13.90
C ALA A 40 8.13 0.09 -12.41
N SER A 41 9.27 0.48 -11.83
CA SER A 41 9.58 0.24 -10.42
C SER A 41 8.63 0.97 -9.48
N ILE A 42 8.23 2.19 -9.84
CA ILE A 42 7.31 3.03 -9.06
C ILE A 42 5.91 2.44 -9.07
N ILE A 43 5.43 2.05 -10.26
CA ILE A 43 4.14 1.39 -10.46
C ILE A 43 4.11 0.07 -9.67
N GLN A 44 5.14 -0.78 -9.81
CA GLN A 44 5.27 -2.03 -9.07
C GLN A 44 5.25 -1.81 -7.56
N MET A 45 5.99 -0.82 -7.05
CA MET A 45 5.97 -0.48 -5.64
C MET A 45 4.56 -0.09 -5.17
N ALA A 46 3.87 0.77 -5.92
CA ALA A 46 2.49 1.17 -5.60
C ALA A 46 1.53 -0.03 -5.57
N PHE A 47 1.64 -0.96 -6.52
CA PHE A 47 0.87 -2.21 -6.54
C PHE A 47 1.14 -3.09 -5.31
N LEU A 48 2.40 -3.27 -4.94
CA LEU A 48 2.76 -4.11 -3.80
C LEU A 48 2.22 -3.50 -2.50
N LEU A 49 2.27 -2.18 -2.37
CA LEU A 49 1.65 -1.47 -1.24
C LEU A 49 0.12 -1.59 -1.24
N TYR A 50 -0.50 -1.48 -2.41
CA TYR A 50 -1.94 -1.71 -2.57
C TYR A 50 -2.33 -3.11 -2.08
N LEU A 51 -1.59 -4.15 -2.46
CA LEU A 51 -1.87 -5.52 -2.06
C LEU A 51 -1.52 -5.83 -0.60
N GLY A 52 -0.75 -4.96 0.07
CA GLY A 52 -0.22 -5.23 1.41
C GLY A 52 1.02 -6.14 1.42
N GLU A 53 1.62 -6.37 0.26
CA GLU A 53 2.74 -7.27 0.01
C GLU A 53 4.09 -6.63 0.37
N TYR A 54 4.29 -6.35 1.66
CA TYR A 54 5.50 -5.64 2.14
C TYR A 54 6.80 -6.39 1.85
N VAL A 55 6.79 -7.72 1.95
CA VAL A 55 7.99 -8.54 1.70
C VAL A 55 8.46 -8.31 0.27
N HIS A 56 7.55 -8.36 -0.70
CA HIS A 56 7.84 -8.10 -2.10
C HIS A 56 8.28 -6.64 -2.33
N ALA A 57 7.62 -5.66 -1.69
CA ALA A 57 8.00 -4.26 -1.76
C ALA A 57 9.44 -4.02 -1.24
N ARG A 58 9.82 -4.70 -0.15
CA ARG A 58 11.18 -4.67 0.42
C ARG A 58 12.22 -5.28 -0.51
N HIS A 59 11.89 -6.40 -1.15
CA HIS A 59 12.78 -7.02 -2.14
C HIS A 59 12.99 -6.10 -3.34
N LEU A 60 11.92 -5.50 -3.86
CA LEU A 60 11.98 -4.52 -4.95
C LEU A 60 12.89 -3.33 -4.59
N TRP A 61 12.70 -2.75 -3.40
CA TRP A 61 13.53 -1.65 -2.90
C TRP A 61 15.01 -2.02 -2.82
N ARG A 62 15.34 -3.18 -2.25
CA ARG A 62 16.72 -3.65 -2.11
C ARG A 62 17.38 -3.88 -3.47
N ARG A 63 16.66 -4.50 -4.41
CA ARG A 63 17.14 -4.72 -5.77
C ARG A 63 17.43 -3.40 -6.47
N HIS A 64 16.52 -2.44 -6.37
CA HIS A 64 16.69 -1.12 -6.98
C HIS A 64 17.87 -0.35 -6.38
N ARG A 65 18.01 -0.35 -5.03
CA ARG A 65 19.15 0.29 -4.36
C ARG A 65 20.50 -0.33 -4.73
N SER A 66 20.54 -1.65 -4.93
CA SER A 66 21.75 -2.36 -5.34
C SER A 66 22.15 -2.09 -6.79
N ASN A 67 21.18 -1.80 -7.67
CA ASN A 67 21.41 -1.58 -9.10
C ASN A 67 21.63 -0.11 -9.48
N ASN A 68 21.58 0.81 -8.51
CA ASN A 68 21.64 2.26 -8.73
C ASN A 68 23.05 2.80 -9.07
N THR A 69 23.95 1.93 -9.56
CA THR A 69 25.36 2.26 -9.79
C THR A 69 25.67 2.77 -11.19
N SER A 70 24.72 2.82 -12.16
CA SER A 70 25.11 3.25 -13.51
C SER A 70 24.07 3.85 -14.48
N SER A 71 22.75 3.90 -14.24
CA SER A 71 21.85 4.45 -15.28
C SER A 71 20.43 4.88 -14.87
N THR A 72 20.07 4.90 -13.60
CA THR A 72 18.69 5.25 -13.19
C THR A 72 18.54 6.77 -13.14
N SER A 73 17.47 7.33 -13.72
CA SER A 73 17.20 8.77 -13.60
C SER A 73 16.99 9.13 -12.13
N ASP A 74 17.60 10.23 -11.67
CA ASP A 74 17.51 10.71 -10.28
C ASP A 74 16.05 10.83 -9.81
N ASP A 75 15.14 11.20 -10.72
CA ASP A 75 13.71 11.31 -10.47
C ASP A 75 13.04 9.97 -10.08
N GLU A 76 13.37 8.87 -10.77
CA GLU A 76 12.79 7.54 -10.48
C GLU A 76 13.26 7.05 -9.11
N SER A 77 14.56 7.19 -8.85
CA SER A 77 15.17 6.82 -7.57
C SER A 77 14.57 7.63 -6.42
N ASN A 78 14.37 8.93 -6.63
CA ASN A 78 13.74 9.81 -5.65
C ASN A 78 12.30 9.38 -5.36
N GLN A 79 11.46 9.22 -6.41
CA GLN A 79 10.07 8.81 -6.25
C GLN A 79 9.93 7.43 -5.57
N LEU A 80 10.79 6.47 -5.91
CA LEU A 80 10.78 5.15 -5.28
C LEU A 80 11.18 5.24 -3.79
N SER A 81 12.12 6.11 -3.44
CA SER A 81 12.52 6.35 -2.05
C SER A 81 11.40 6.98 -1.22
N MET A 82 10.60 7.86 -1.83
CA MET A 82 9.41 8.46 -1.23
C MET A 82 8.35 7.39 -0.95
N PHE A 83 8.10 6.48 -1.90
CA PHE A 83 7.20 5.33 -1.62
C PHE A 83 7.73 4.40 -0.55
N TRP A 84 9.04 4.10 -0.56
CA TRP A 84 9.65 3.24 0.45
C TRP A 84 9.52 3.84 1.85
N THR A 85 9.54 5.17 1.99
CA THR A 85 9.34 5.84 3.27
C THR A 85 7.96 5.53 3.85
N ALA A 86 6.90 5.61 3.05
CA ALA A 86 5.56 5.19 3.46
C ALA A 86 5.49 3.67 3.74
N ALA A 87 6.12 2.85 2.89
CA ALA A 87 6.10 1.39 2.98
C ALA A 87 6.60 0.85 4.34
N LYS A 88 7.64 1.48 4.90
CA LYS A 88 8.19 1.10 6.22
C LYS A 88 7.12 1.15 7.31
N TYR A 89 6.26 2.17 7.29
CA TYR A 89 5.20 2.34 8.27
C TYR A 89 4.03 1.37 8.03
N CYS A 90 3.74 1.00 6.77
CA CYS A 90 2.74 -0.03 6.46
C CYS A 90 3.07 -1.36 7.15
N TYR A 91 4.34 -1.77 7.13
CA TYR A 91 4.79 -3.00 7.80
C TYR A 91 4.58 -2.95 9.30
N LEU A 92 5.07 -1.89 9.95
CA LEU A 92 5.00 -1.75 11.40
C LEU A 92 3.55 -1.67 11.90
N TRP A 93 2.68 -1.01 11.14
CA TRP A 93 1.25 -1.02 11.37
C TRP A 93 0.66 -2.44 11.22
N ASN A 94 1.03 -3.18 10.17
CA ASN A 94 0.57 -4.56 9.93
C ASN A 94 1.01 -5.57 10.99
N THR A 95 2.16 -5.38 11.62
CA THR A 95 2.70 -6.32 12.64
C THR A 95 2.23 -6.02 14.06
N GLY A 96 1.16 -5.23 14.24
CA GLY A 96 0.58 -4.97 15.57
C GLY A 96 1.25 -3.83 16.35
N GLY A 97 2.16 -3.07 15.73
CA GLY A 97 2.61 -1.80 16.30
C GLY A 97 1.48 -0.78 16.20
N MET A 98 0.69 -0.59 17.26
CA MET A 98 -0.29 0.51 17.30
C MET A 98 0.33 1.82 17.79
N SER A 99 1.59 1.77 18.23
CA SER A 99 2.37 2.89 18.76
C SER A 99 3.76 2.89 18.14
N SER A 100 4.27 4.06 17.77
CA SER A 100 5.69 4.23 17.47
C SER A 100 6.47 4.22 18.77
N SER A 101 7.08 3.09 19.09
CA SER A 101 8.19 3.08 20.04
C SER A 101 9.33 2.33 19.39
N LEU A 102 9.95 3.00 18.43
CA LEU A 102 11.31 2.69 18.04
C LEU A 102 12.16 3.68 18.83
N ASN A 103 12.94 3.19 19.79
CA ASN A 103 13.94 3.97 20.52
C ASN A 103 14.63 4.96 19.57
N SER A 104 14.30 6.24 19.71
CA SER A 104 14.86 7.35 18.94
C SER A 104 15.14 8.45 19.95
N THR A 105 16.39 8.52 20.38
CA THR A 105 16.95 9.61 21.20
C THR A 105 17.14 10.86 20.35
N ASP A 106 16.09 11.34 19.69
CA ASP A 106 16.10 12.57 18.91
C ASP A 106 14.73 13.23 19.03
N ASP A 107 14.73 14.49 19.45
CA ASP A 107 13.58 15.39 19.68
C ASP A 107 12.82 15.71 18.38
N ASP A 108 12.26 14.71 17.72
CA ASP A 108 11.33 14.87 16.59
C ASP A 108 9.93 14.42 17.00
N GLU A 109 8.95 15.32 16.86
CA GLU A 109 7.49 15.10 16.97
C GLU A 109 6.95 13.86 16.22
N SER A 110 7.77 13.24 15.36
CA SER A 110 7.46 11.99 14.64
C SER A 110 7.58 10.73 15.50
N SER A 111 8.30 10.78 16.63
CA SER A 111 8.66 9.63 17.46
C SER A 111 7.51 9.07 18.31
N ASN A 112 6.40 9.80 18.46
CA ASN A 112 5.23 9.40 19.27
C ASN A 112 3.94 9.16 18.46
N LEU A 113 3.98 9.35 17.13
CA LEU A 113 2.78 9.23 16.30
C LEU A 113 2.48 7.77 15.93
N PRO A 114 1.20 7.34 15.90
CA PRO A 114 0.84 6.01 15.41
C PRO A 114 1.42 5.73 14.03
N TYR A 115 1.84 4.48 13.76
CA TYR A 115 2.39 4.13 12.44
C TYR A 115 1.39 4.36 11.30
N SER A 116 0.08 4.25 11.56
CA SER A 116 -0.95 4.62 10.58
C SER A 116 -0.88 6.10 10.20
N THR A 117 -0.65 6.98 11.18
CA THR A 117 -0.47 8.42 10.98
C THR A 117 0.78 8.71 10.17
N LEU A 118 1.92 8.10 10.54
CA LEU A 118 3.19 8.29 9.82
C LEU A 118 3.10 7.80 8.37
N MET A 119 2.46 6.65 8.14
CA MET A 119 2.18 6.10 6.82
C MET A 119 1.33 7.06 5.98
N LEU A 120 0.18 7.49 6.50
CA LEU A 120 -0.76 8.37 5.79
C LEU A 120 -0.14 9.74 5.51
N ARG A 121 0.61 10.30 6.47
CA ARG A 121 1.32 11.57 6.32
C ARG A 121 2.40 11.48 5.24
N SER A 122 3.17 10.39 5.22
CA SER A 122 4.18 10.16 4.18
C SER A 122 3.53 10.10 2.78
N LEU A 123 2.40 9.38 2.65
CA LEU A 123 1.69 9.32 1.37
C LEU A 123 1.07 10.66 0.97
N GLN A 124 0.53 11.45 1.90
CA GLN A 124 0.01 12.79 1.59
C GLN A 124 1.11 13.74 1.11
N SER A 125 2.29 13.71 1.74
CA SER A 125 3.44 14.49 1.27
C SER A 125 3.81 14.10 -0.16
N ASN A 126 3.72 12.82 -0.51
CA ASN A 126 3.92 12.37 -1.89
C ASN A 126 2.84 12.90 -2.85
N VAL A 127 1.58 13.02 -2.42
CA VAL A 127 0.49 13.62 -3.21
C VAL A 127 0.78 15.10 -3.51
N GLU A 128 1.30 15.84 -2.53
CA GLU A 128 1.62 17.26 -2.66
C GLU A 128 2.84 17.53 -3.56
N SER A 129 3.72 16.54 -3.74
CA SER A 129 4.94 16.67 -4.55
C SER A 129 4.71 16.99 -6.04
N SER A 130 3.49 16.78 -6.56
CA SER A 130 3.13 16.93 -7.98
C SER A 130 3.99 16.10 -8.96
N LEU A 131 4.75 15.12 -8.47
CA LEU A 131 5.57 14.21 -9.27
C LEU A 131 4.73 13.05 -9.78
N GLU A 132 4.60 12.89 -11.10
CA GLU A 132 3.94 11.73 -11.68
C GLU A 132 4.93 10.58 -11.97
N PRO A 133 4.54 9.31 -11.77
CA PRO A 133 3.20 8.85 -11.34
C PRO A 133 3.01 8.74 -9.81
N LEU A 134 4.01 9.12 -9.02
CA LEU A 134 4.00 9.03 -7.54
C LEU A 134 2.77 9.69 -6.92
N ALA A 135 2.43 10.91 -7.33
CA ALA A 135 1.33 11.69 -6.76
C ALA A 135 -0.02 11.00 -7.00
N THR A 136 -0.29 10.56 -8.23
CA THR A 136 -1.51 9.82 -8.58
C THR A 136 -1.66 8.56 -7.74
N TYR A 137 -0.63 7.71 -7.69
CA TYR A 137 -0.71 6.47 -6.93
C TYR A 137 -0.76 6.67 -5.43
N SER A 138 -0.03 7.67 -4.90
CA SER A 138 -0.08 8.00 -3.47
C SER A 138 -1.48 8.46 -3.05
N LYS A 139 -2.19 9.22 -3.89
CA LYS A 139 -3.55 9.68 -3.62
C LYS A 139 -4.52 8.52 -3.46
N GLU A 140 -4.43 7.56 -4.37
CA GLU A 140 -5.24 6.34 -4.31
C GLU A 140 -4.90 5.51 -3.07
N LEU A 141 -3.60 5.31 -2.79
CA LEU A 141 -3.16 4.60 -1.60
C LEU A 141 -3.62 5.27 -0.30
N VAL A 142 -3.62 6.61 -0.20
CA VAL A 142 -4.17 7.33 0.97
C VAL A 142 -5.63 6.96 1.20
N SER A 143 -6.44 6.96 0.14
CA SER A 143 -7.86 6.61 0.22
C SER A 143 -8.04 5.18 0.75
N ILE A 144 -7.35 4.22 0.15
CA ILE A 144 -7.44 2.79 0.50
C ILE A 144 -6.92 2.51 1.90
N PHE A 145 -5.76 3.08 2.27
CA PHE A 145 -5.19 2.88 3.59
C PHE A 145 -6.03 3.52 4.69
N ARG A 146 -6.73 4.65 4.44
CA ARG A 146 -7.69 5.18 5.41
C ARG A 146 -8.81 4.20 5.70
N TYR A 147 -9.38 3.53 4.70
CA TYR A 147 -10.37 2.48 4.96
C TYR A 147 -9.78 1.29 5.71
N ARG A 148 -8.56 0.85 5.37
CA ARG A 148 -7.90 -0.24 6.10
C ARG A 148 -7.59 0.11 7.56
N VAL A 149 -7.15 1.34 7.81
CA VAL A 149 -6.95 1.87 9.17
C VAL A 149 -8.28 1.87 9.90
N ASN A 150 -9.32 2.40 9.28
CA ASN A 150 -10.66 2.42 9.84
C ASN A 150 -11.18 1.02 10.22
N ASP A 151 -11.05 0.05 9.32
CA ASP A 151 -11.51 -1.33 9.56
C ASP A 151 -10.80 -1.94 10.77
N ARG A 152 -9.51 -1.64 10.96
CA ARG A 152 -8.80 -2.06 12.18
C ARG A 152 -9.28 -1.34 13.42
N LEU A 153 -9.48 -0.02 13.36
CA LEU A 153 -10.01 0.73 14.52
C LEU A 153 -11.34 0.15 14.97
N ARG A 154 -12.24 -0.15 14.02
CA ARG A 154 -13.53 -0.76 14.31
C ARG A 154 -13.43 -2.18 14.88
N SER A 155 -12.39 -2.93 14.53
CA SER A 155 -12.14 -4.26 15.09
C SER A 155 -11.47 -4.24 16.47
N SER A 156 -10.81 -3.13 16.82
CA SER A 156 -9.99 -3.01 18.04
C SER A 156 -10.66 -2.17 19.14
N PHE A 157 -11.63 -1.33 18.79
CA PHE A 157 -12.26 -0.38 19.69
C PHE A 157 -13.79 -0.44 19.58
N ASP A 158 -14.45 -0.69 20.70
CA ASP A 158 -15.90 -0.49 20.84
C ASP A 158 -16.26 1.01 20.96
N ASP A 159 -15.30 1.80 21.44
CA ASP A 159 -15.37 3.24 21.59
C ASP A 159 -13.94 3.82 21.48
N ILE A 160 -13.82 4.97 20.83
CA ILE A 160 -12.55 5.68 20.62
C ILE A 160 -12.76 7.19 20.77
N ARG A 161 -11.81 7.89 21.39
CA ARG A 161 -11.85 9.35 21.45
C ARG A 161 -11.74 9.97 20.05
N GLU A 162 -12.44 11.07 19.82
CA GLU A 162 -12.47 11.78 18.53
C GLU A 162 -11.06 12.21 18.11
N ASP A 163 -10.25 12.74 19.04
CA ASP A 163 -8.89 13.18 18.75
C ASP A 163 -7.95 12.01 18.39
N GLU A 164 -8.10 10.87 19.08
CA GLU A 164 -7.34 9.66 18.77
C GLU A 164 -7.72 9.06 17.41
N PHE A 165 -9.01 9.06 17.06
CA PHE A 165 -9.48 8.67 15.73
C PHE A 165 -8.88 9.57 14.65
N MET A 166 -8.98 10.89 14.83
CA MET A 166 -8.46 11.89 13.89
C MET A 166 -6.95 11.76 13.71
N LEU A 167 -6.22 11.54 14.81
CA LEU A 167 -4.78 11.30 14.80
C LEU A 167 -4.43 10.05 13.98
N ARG A 168 -5.06 8.90 14.29
CA ARG A 168 -4.77 7.62 13.62
C ARG A 168 -5.14 7.61 12.14
N MET A 169 -6.19 8.37 11.77
CA MET A 169 -6.65 8.54 10.38
C MET A 169 -5.93 9.67 9.64
N ASN A 170 -5.04 10.39 10.32
CA ASN A 170 -4.32 11.56 9.81
C ASN A 170 -5.28 12.54 9.10
N LEU A 171 -6.29 12.95 9.84
CA LEU A 171 -7.32 13.91 9.45
C LEU A 171 -7.12 15.21 10.24
N SER A 172 -7.33 16.35 9.57
CA SER A 172 -7.31 17.66 10.20
C SER A 172 -8.69 17.97 10.76
N SER A 173 -8.77 18.73 11.86
CA SER A 173 -10.04 19.17 12.47
C SER A 173 -10.96 19.97 11.54
N ASP A 174 -10.42 20.51 10.44
CA ASP A 174 -11.16 21.25 9.41
C ASP A 174 -11.76 20.34 8.32
N SER A 175 -11.64 19.01 8.47
CA SER A 175 -12.31 18.08 7.59
C SER A 175 -13.82 18.16 7.87
N GLY A 176 -14.61 18.65 6.91
CA GLY A 176 -15.99 19.11 7.09
C GLY A 176 -17.02 18.15 7.72
N ASP A 177 -18.27 18.60 7.75
CA ASP A 177 -19.31 18.20 8.72
C ASP A 177 -19.69 16.70 8.84
N ASP A 178 -19.30 15.80 7.92
CA ASP A 178 -19.63 14.36 7.99
C ASP A 178 -18.44 13.41 7.74
N VAL A 179 -17.29 13.73 8.32
CA VAL A 179 -16.10 12.87 8.20
C VAL A 179 -16.28 11.56 8.95
N PHE A 180 -16.93 11.56 10.10
CA PHE A 180 -17.14 10.36 10.90
C PHE A 180 -18.14 9.41 10.23
N GLY A 181 -19.27 9.92 9.72
CA GLY A 181 -20.28 9.10 9.05
C GLY A 181 -19.75 8.41 7.80
N ARG A 182 -18.85 9.08 7.05
CA ARG A 182 -18.13 8.47 5.92
C ARG A 182 -17.40 7.17 6.29
N TYR A 183 -16.85 7.10 7.49
CA TYR A 183 -16.12 5.95 8.02
C TYR A 183 -16.96 5.08 8.96
N GLY A 184 -18.27 5.35 9.06
CA GLY A 184 -19.20 4.59 9.88
C GLY A 184 -19.05 4.85 11.38
N TRP A 185 -18.56 6.01 11.78
CA TRP A 185 -18.49 6.39 13.20
C TRP A 185 -19.56 7.43 13.52
N GLN A 186 -20.07 7.38 14.75
CA GLN A 186 -21.01 8.35 15.28
C GLN A 186 -20.60 8.74 16.69
N ARG A 187 -20.92 9.96 17.11
CA ARG A 187 -20.64 10.41 18.48
C ARG A 187 -21.44 9.61 19.49
N ALA A 188 -20.81 9.28 20.61
CA ALA A 188 -21.45 8.53 21.67
C ALA A 188 -22.63 9.32 22.29
N PRO A 189 -23.73 8.65 22.67
CA PRO A 189 -24.84 9.31 23.34
C PRO A 189 -24.40 9.79 24.72
N GLY A 190 -24.35 11.11 24.93
CA GLY A 190 -23.99 11.73 26.21
C GLY A 190 -22.53 12.14 26.32
N ASP A 191 -21.66 11.74 25.38
CA ASP A 191 -20.27 12.20 25.30
C ASP A 191 -19.88 12.45 23.84
N VAL A 192 -19.83 13.72 23.46
CA VAL A 192 -19.49 14.14 22.09
C VAL A 192 -18.02 13.98 21.75
N SER A 193 -17.15 13.74 22.74
CA SER A 193 -15.71 13.55 22.55
C SER A 193 -15.33 12.10 22.21
N HIS A 194 -16.31 11.19 22.24
CA HIS A 194 -16.14 9.77 22.01
C HIS A 194 -16.96 9.32 20.79
N LEU A 195 -16.42 8.35 20.06
CA LEU A 195 -16.95 7.83 18.81
C LEU A 195 -17.23 6.33 18.96
N VAL A 196 -18.43 5.92 18.59
CA VAL A 196 -18.86 4.52 18.57
C VAL A 196 -19.11 4.05 17.13
N PRO A 197 -18.86 2.77 16.82
CA PRO A 197 -19.14 2.21 15.50
C PRO A 197 -20.64 2.22 15.16
N ASN A 198 -21.00 2.78 14.01
CA ASN A 198 -22.29 2.53 13.37
C ASN A 198 -22.31 1.11 12.79
N GLN A 199 -23.15 0.23 13.34
CA GLN A 199 -23.26 -1.18 12.97
C GLN A 199 -23.74 -1.40 11.52
N GLU A 200 -24.43 -0.43 10.92
CA GLU A 200 -24.98 -0.55 9.57
C GLU A 200 -23.96 -0.21 8.47
N TRP A 201 -22.83 0.40 8.84
CA TRP A 201 -21.82 0.82 7.88
C TRP A 201 -21.03 -0.38 7.34
N LYS A 202 -20.82 -0.42 6.02
CA LYS A 202 -20.02 -1.42 5.33
C LYS A 202 -18.84 -0.75 4.62
N SER A 203 -17.67 -1.35 4.75
CA SER A 203 -16.46 -0.85 4.10
C SER A 203 -16.62 -0.87 2.57
N PRO A 204 -16.38 0.26 1.87
CA PRO A 204 -16.33 0.30 0.40
C PRO A 204 -15.13 -0.45 -0.17
N VAL A 205 -14.17 -0.76 0.69
CA VAL A 205 -12.92 -1.44 0.36
C VAL A 205 -13.00 -2.83 0.98
N ASP A 206 -14.04 -3.58 0.60
CA ASP A 206 -14.05 -5.04 0.75
C ASP A 206 -13.09 -5.65 -0.28
N VAL A 207 -11.82 -5.28 -0.14
CA VAL A 207 -10.70 -5.80 -0.93
C VAL A 207 -10.12 -6.90 -0.09
N GLY A 208 -10.74 -8.08 -0.15
CA GLY A 208 -10.17 -9.36 0.26
C GLY A 208 -9.20 -9.23 1.43
N GLY A 209 -9.67 -8.71 2.55
CA GLY A 209 -8.90 -8.74 3.77
C GLY A 209 -8.74 -10.20 4.12
N GLY A 210 -7.51 -10.72 3.99
CA GLY A 210 -7.02 -11.84 4.78
C GLY A 210 -7.02 -11.47 6.27
N GLY A 211 -8.14 -10.97 6.78
CA GLY A 211 -8.50 -10.98 8.17
C GLY A 211 -8.96 -12.39 8.46
N ASN A 212 -8.11 -13.13 9.14
CA ASN A 212 -8.41 -14.39 9.79
C ASN A 212 -9.61 -14.22 10.73
N SER A 213 -10.81 -14.31 10.18
CA SER A 213 -12.03 -14.72 10.89
C SER A 213 -12.74 -15.81 10.09
N ALA A 214 -11.93 -16.75 9.59
CA ALA A 214 -12.30 -18.15 9.65
C ALA A 214 -11.19 -18.79 10.46
N MET A 215 -11.56 -19.46 11.53
CA MET A 215 -10.70 -20.39 12.25
C MET A 215 -10.38 -21.56 11.30
N SER A 216 -9.53 -21.33 10.28
CA SER A 216 -8.89 -22.40 9.53
C SER A 216 -7.70 -22.82 10.35
N THR A 217 -7.92 -23.89 11.10
CA THR A 217 -6.91 -24.64 11.83
C THR A 217 -5.65 -24.76 11.00
N ASP A 218 -4.50 -24.45 11.62
CA ASP A 218 -3.15 -24.49 11.05
C ASP A 218 -2.83 -25.81 10.31
N GLY A 219 -3.57 -26.89 10.61
CA GLY A 219 -3.54 -28.16 9.90
C GLY A 219 -3.95 -28.11 8.42
N ASP A 220 -4.86 -27.23 8.01
CA ASP A 220 -5.35 -27.18 6.62
C ASP A 220 -4.32 -26.54 5.68
N ARG A 221 -3.57 -25.55 6.16
CA ARG A 221 -2.49 -24.92 5.39
C ARG A 221 -1.29 -25.84 5.21
N ILE A 222 -0.97 -26.63 6.24
CA ILE A 222 0.08 -27.65 6.17
C ILE A 222 -0.32 -28.76 5.19
N HIS A 223 -1.59 -29.19 5.20
CA HIS A 223 -2.08 -30.17 4.23
C HIS A 223 -2.03 -29.66 2.79
N GLN A 224 -2.46 -28.42 2.53
CA GLN A 224 -2.37 -27.81 1.20
C GLN A 224 -0.93 -27.64 0.72
N LEU A 225 -0.01 -27.24 1.60
CA LEU A 225 1.42 -27.19 1.26
C LEU A 225 1.98 -28.59 0.99
N SER A 226 1.55 -29.62 1.72
CA SER A 226 1.97 -31.01 1.45
C SER A 226 1.44 -31.54 0.12
N GLU A 227 0.21 -31.18 -0.27
CA GLU A 227 -0.36 -31.56 -1.57
C GLU A 227 0.36 -30.89 -2.74
N VAL A 228 0.68 -29.59 -2.60
CA VAL A 228 1.45 -28.86 -3.62
C VAL A 228 2.87 -29.41 -3.74
N VAL A 229 3.53 -29.74 -2.62
CA VAL A 229 4.87 -30.35 -2.64
C VAL A 229 4.82 -31.74 -3.26
N MET A 230 3.85 -32.58 -2.91
CA MET A 230 3.67 -33.89 -3.52
C MET A 230 3.40 -33.80 -5.02
N PHE A 231 2.55 -32.86 -5.46
CA PHE A 231 2.28 -32.64 -6.89
C PHE A 231 3.54 -32.21 -7.66
N LEU A 232 4.36 -31.33 -7.07
CA LEU A 232 5.63 -30.90 -7.66
C LEU A 232 6.68 -32.04 -7.69
N GLU A 233 6.72 -32.91 -6.69
CA GLU A 233 7.60 -34.08 -6.70
C GLU A 233 7.15 -35.12 -7.73
N GLN A 234 5.84 -35.36 -7.86
CA GLN A 234 5.30 -36.33 -8.83
C GLN A 234 5.49 -35.86 -10.28
N THR A 235 5.41 -34.56 -10.53
CA THR A 235 5.70 -33.98 -11.85
C THR A 235 7.19 -33.98 -12.18
N LYS A 236 8.07 -33.91 -11.16
CA LYS A 236 9.53 -34.01 -11.34
C LYS A 236 10.01 -35.45 -11.60
N MET A 237 9.27 -36.47 -11.16
CA MET A 237 9.59 -37.87 -11.44
C MET A 237 9.04 -38.40 -12.77
N ASN A 238 8.15 -37.67 -13.43
CA ASN A 238 7.56 -38.03 -14.72
C ASN A 238 8.12 -37.22 -15.91
N ALA A 239 9.27 -36.55 -15.72
CA ALA A 239 10.01 -35.81 -16.75
C ALA A 239 11.40 -36.41 -16.96
#